data_AF-A0A954IJK0-F1
#
_entry.id   AF-A0A954IJK0-F1
#
_cell.length_a   1.000
_cell.length_b   1.000
_cell.length_c   1.000
_cell.angle_alpha   90.00
_cell.angle_beta   90.00
_cell.angle_gamma   90.00
#
_symmetry.space_group_name_H-M   'P 1'
#
loop_
_entity.id
_entity.type
_entity.pdbx_description
1 polymer ?
#
loop_
_entity_poly.entity_id
_entity_poly.type
_entity_poly.pdbx_seq_one_letter_code
_entity_poly.pdbx_strand_id
1 'polypeptide(L)'
;NQLTGVGFLWGGYHRSHGQYMDGSGAYRVHRPDHWLFQGTNLKRDDEFGGKDTVVGYECDGCEMTWKDGLPFPTFRDGTPSSFEILATCPARWAPGDCYWYDQFPQDREGAAVLGTYTQGGTVVTVGSTDWAHGLRGNDPAVVQITRNVLERLAAEQ
;
A
#
# COMPACT_ATOMS: atom_id res chain seq x y z
N ASN A 1 -13.18 3.55 4.27
CA ASN A 1 -11.85 3.10 4.71
C ASN A 1 -11.60 3.16 6.22
N GLN A 2 -12.60 2.92 7.09
CA GLN A 2 -12.43 3.14 8.54
C GLN A 2 -11.75 1.99 9.31
N LEU A 3 -11.72 0.76 8.79
CA LEU A 3 -11.14 -0.41 9.48
C LEU A 3 -9.65 -0.62 9.18
N THR A 4 -9.25 -0.51 7.92
CA THR A 4 -7.87 -0.77 7.46
C THR A 4 -7.16 0.51 7.02
N GLY A 5 -7.87 1.63 6.93
CA GLY A 5 -7.35 2.89 6.37
C GLY A 5 -7.31 2.93 4.84
N VAL A 6 -7.59 1.81 4.16
CA VAL A 6 -7.55 1.68 2.69
C VAL A 6 -8.73 0.83 2.19
N GLY A 7 -8.94 0.79 0.89
CA GLY A 7 -9.90 -0.10 0.25
C GLY A 7 -9.80 -0.09 -1.27
N PHE A 8 -10.46 -1.06 -1.89
CA PHE A 8 -10.42 -1.29 -3.34
C PHE A 8 -10.86 -0.07 -4.16
N LEU A 9 -11.74 0.76 -3.58
CA LEU A 9 -12.23 1.98 -4.23
C LEU A 9 -11.13 2.96 -4.62
N TRP A 10 -9.97 2.92 -4.00
CA TRP A 10 -8.80 3.73 -4.36
C TRP A 10 -7.56 2.91 -4.72
N GLY A 11 -7.72 1.60 -4.86
CA GLY A 11 -6.73 0.69 -5.40
C GLY A 11 -7.15 0.15 -6.76
N GLY A 12 -7.22 -1.18 -6.89
CA GLY A 12 -7.54 -1.87 -8.12
C GLY A 12 -6.74 -3.16 -8.28
N TYR A 13 -6.24 -3.40 -9.49
CA TYR A 13 -5.41 -4.53 -9.82
C TYR A 13 -4.00 -4.09 -10.21
N HIS A 14 -3.03 -4.93 -9.86
CA HIS A 14 -1.65 -4.86 -10.34
C HIS A 14 -1.22 -6.26 -10.76
N ARG A 15 -0.64 -6.39 -11.95
CA ARG A 15 -0.28 -7.68 -12.59
C ARG A 15 -1.45 -8.66 -12.68
N SER A 16 -2.67 -8.13 -12.84
CA SER A 16 -3.90 -8.91 -12.96
C SER A 16 -4.94 -8.16 -13.78
N HIS A 17 -5.93 -8.89 -14.34
CA HIS A 17 -7.04 -8.34 -15.13
C HIS A 17 -6.61 -7.39 -16.26
N GLY A 18 -5.45 -7.64 -16.86
CA GLY A 18 -4.86 -6.80 -17.90
C GLY A 18 -4.28 -5.47 -17.42
N GLN A 19 -4.23 -5.24 -16.10
CA GLN A 19 -3.69 -4.02 -15.49
C GLN A 19 -2.26 -4.25 -15.01
N TYR A 20 -1.34 -3.37 -15.44
CA TYR A 20 0.08 -3.41 -15.08
C TYR A 20 0.72 -4.81 -15.20
N MET A 21 0.44 -5.54 -16.29
CA MET A 21 0.94 -6.91 -16.48
C MET A 21 2.48 -6.99 -16.49
N ASP A 22 3.14 -5.92 -16.97
CA ASP A 22 4.59 -5.75 -16.96
C ASP A 22 5.10 -4.89 -15.80
N GLY A 23 4.24 -4.60 -14.81
CA GLY A 23 4.58 -3.82 -13.62
C GLY A 23 5.60 -4.54 -12.73
N SER A 24 6.36 -3.77 -11.96
CA SER A 24 7.40 -4.31 -11.08
C SER A 24 6.86 -5.21 -9.97
N GLY A 25 5.58 -5.05 -9.58
CA GLY A 25 5.03 -5.72 -8.39
C GLY A 25 5.72 -5.29 -7.10
N ALA A 26 6.37 -4.12 -7.09
CA ALA A 26 7.15 -3.58 -5.98
C ALA A 26 6.46 -2.35 -5.39
N TYR A 27 6.67 -2.11 -4.09
CA TYR A 27 6.34 -0.82 -3.47
C TYR A 27 7.47 0.18 -3.67
N ARG A 28 7.13 1.43 -3.98
CA ARG A 28 8.04 2.58 -3.90
C ARG A 28 7.92 3.28 -2.55
N VAL A 29 9.04 3.47 -1.86
CA VAL A 29 9.12 4.03 -0.49
C VAL A 29 8.98 5.55 -0.50
N HIS A 30 8.14 6.10 0.37
CA HIS A 30 7.93 7.55 0.53
C HIS A 30 8.57 8.11 1.80
N ARG A 31 8.47 7.38 2.91
CA ARG A 31 8.82 7.87 4.26
C ARG A 31 9.75 6.89 4.98
N PRO A 32 11.02 6.77 4.56
CA PRO A 32 11.95 5.73 5.04
C PRO A 32 12.30 5.87 6.54
N ASP A 33 12.18 7.05 7.13
CA ASP A 33 12.49 7.30 8.54
C ASP A 33 11.41 6.75 9.50
N HIS A 34 10.28 6.27 8.97
CA HIS A 34 9.23 5.68 9.78
C HIS A 34 9.68 4.34 10.39
N TRP A 35 9.27 4.06 11.64
CA TRP A 35 9.70 2.86 12.40
C TRP A 35 9.46 1.54 11.64
N LEU A 36 8.46 1.52 10.77
CA LEU A 36 8.13 0.36 9.94
C LEU A 36 9.32 -0.09 9.06
N PHE A 37 10.16 0.85 8.62
CA PHE A 37 11.33 0.58 7.77
C PHE A 37 12.65 0.44 8.53
N GLN A 38 12.62 0.48 9.87
CA GLN A 38 13.83 0.34 10.68
C GLN A 38 14.58 -0.95 10.34
N GLY A 39 15.89 -0.85 10.11
CA GLY A 39 16.74 -2.00 9.78
C GLY A 39 16.65 -2.49 8.32
N THR A 40 15.80 -1.89 7.48
CA THR A 40 15.70 -2.28 6.05
C THR A 40 16.78 -1.64 5.18
N ASN A 41 17.38 -0.52 5.62
CA ASN A 41 18.24 0.37 4.84
C ASN A 41 17.58 0.99 3.59
N LEU A 42 16.25 0.88 3.46
CA LEU A 42 15.50 1.50 2.38
C LEU A 42 15.54 3.02 2.50
N LYS A 43 15.65 3.69 1.35
CA LYS A 43 15.63 5.14 1.20
C LYS A 43 14.37 5.56 0.46
N ARG A 44 14.12 6.87 0.46
CA ARG A 44 13.04 7.45 -0.35
C ARG A 44 13.27 7.10 -1.81
N ASP A 45 12.19 6.74 -2.50
CA ASP A 45 12.13 6.29 -3.89
C ASP A 45 12.78 4.93 -4.19
N ASP A 46 13.34 4.23 -3.20
CA ASP A 46 13.71 2.82 -3.37
C ASP A 46 12.47 1.96 -3.62
N GLU A 47 12.64 0.91 -4.43
CA GLU A 47 11.64 -0.13 -4.65
C GLU A 47 12.00 -1.40 -3.88
N PHE A 48 11.00 -2.10 -3.33
CA PHE A 48 11.21 -3.38 -2.66
C PHE A 48 10.10 -4.40 -2.94
N GLY A 49 10.43 -5.69 -2.82
CA GLY A 49 9.50 -6.81 -2.98
C GLY A 49 9.12 -7.18 -4.42
N GLY A 50 9.62 -6.47 -5.44
CA GLY A 50 9.30 -6.74 -6.85
C GLY A 50 9.74 -8.12 -7.33
N LYS A 51 10.88 -8.64 -6.84
CA LYS A 51 11.39 -9.98 -7.17
C LYS A 51 10.36 -11.07 -6.89
N ASP A 52 9.66 -10.94 -5.77
CA ASP A 52 8.66 -11.90 -5.31
C ASP A 52 7.22 -11.44 -5.62
N THR A 53 7.05 -10.32 -6.32
CA THR A 53 5.76 -9.73 -6.70
C THR A 53 4.85 -9.56 -5.48
N VAL A 54 5.28 -8.73 -4.53
CA VAL A 54 4.50 -8.47 -3.30
C VAL A 54 3.34 -7.52 -3.49
N VAL A 55 3.23 -6.89 -4.65
CA VAL A 55 2.05 -6.12 -5.08
C VAL A 55 1.33 -6.82 -6.23
N GLY A 56 0.07 -7.11 -5.98
CA GLY A 56 -0.86 -7.89 -6.79
C GLY A 56 -1.69 -8.76 -5.85
N TYR A 57 -2.56 -9.66 -6.29
CA TYR A 57 -3.45 -9.63 -7.45
C TYR A 57 -4.45 -8.47 -7.33
N GLU A 58 -4.95 -8.23 -6.11
CA GLU A 58 -5.84 -7.13 -5.72
C GLU A 58 -5.10 -6.14 -4.82
N CYS A 59 -5.46 -4.86 -4.94
CA CYS A 59 -4.79 -3.75 -4.29
C CYS A 59 -5.81 -2.83 -3.64
N ASP A 60 -5.52 -2.42 -2.40
CA ASP A 60 -6.31 -1.45 -1.66
C ASP A 60 -5.53 -0.14 -1.50
N GLY A 61 -6.22 0.98 -1.66
CA GLY A 61 -5.66 2.32 -1.55
C GLY A 61 -6.54 3.30 -0.79
N CYS A 62 -6.13 4.56 -0.75
CA CYS A 62 -6.94 5.66 -0.25
C CYS A 62 -6.88 6.85 -1.22
N GLU A 63 -7.88 7.73 -1.15
CA GLU A 63 -7.82 8.99 -1.87
C GLU A 63 -6.63 9.80 -1.38
N MET A 64 -5.76 10.23 -2.31
CA MET A 64 -4.55 10.93 -1.96
C MET A 64 -4.28 12.13 -2.87
N THR A 65 -3.46 13.05 -2.36
CA THR A 65 -2.91 14.18 -3.09
C THR A 65 -1.40 14.22 -2.93
N TRP A 66 -0.71 14.71 -3.95
CA TRP A 66 0.76 14.83 -3.94
C TRP A 66 1.15 16.25 -3.53
N LYS A 67 2.04 16.36 -2.54
CA LYS A 67 2.63 17.62 -2.08
C LYS A 67 4.13 17.40 -1.93
N ASP A 68 4.93 18.23 -2.60
CA ASP A 68 6.40 18.17 -2.53
C ASP A 68 6.98 16.75 -2.78
N GLY A 69 6.37 16.04 -3.73
CA GLY A 69 6.75 14.67 -4.13
C GLY A 69 6.41 13.58 -3.10
N LEU A 70 5.55 13.85 -2.12
CA LEU A 70 5.03 12.86 -1.17
C LEU A 70 3.51 12.73 -1.29
N PRO A 71 2.95 11.51 -1.15
CA PRO A 71 1.52 11.31 -1.10
C PRO A 71 0.99 11.58 0.30
N PHE A 72 -0.20 12.19 0.37
CA PHE A 72 -0.96 12.45 1.59
C PHE A 72 -2.41 12.04 1.39
N PRO A 73 -3.05 11.31 2.33
CA PRO A 73 -4.47 11.05 2.25
C PRO A 73 -5.27 12.36 2.26
N THR A 74 -6.37 12.40 1.52
CA THR A 74 -7.33 13.51 1.60
C THR A 74 -8.31 13.36 2.76
N PHE A 75 -8.45 12.12 3.27
CA PHE A 75 -9.40 11.69 4.30
C PHE A 75 -10.89 11.75 3.89
N ARG A 76 -11.22 12.14 2.64
CA ARG A 76 -12.62 12.30 2.20
C ARG A 76 -13.33 10.98 1.90
N ASP A 77 -12.56 9.91 1.71
CA ASP A 77 -13.02 8.53 1.52
C ASP A 77 -13.18 7.75 2.85
N GLY A 78 -13.05 8.47 3.98
CA GLY A 78 -13.14 7.92 5.32
C GLY A 78 -11.87 7.20 5.78
N THR A 79 -10.74 7.38 5.11
CA THR A 79 -9.42 7.02 5.66
C THR A 79 -9.17 7.83 6.95
N PRO A 80 -8.69 7.22 8.05
CA PRO A 80 -8.48 7.89 9.33
C PRO A 80 -7.54 9.11 9.23
N SER A 81 -7.82 10.17 10.00
CA SER A 81 -7.04 11.42 9.97
C SER A 81 -5.58 11.27 10.43
N SER A 82 -5.27 10.20 11.17
CA SER A 82 -3.91 9.83 11.58
C SER A 82 -3.19 8.92 10.57
N PHE A 83 -3.81 8.60 9.42
CA PHE A 83 -3.20 7.69 8.44
C PHE A 83 -2.02 8.32 7.72
N GLU A 84 -0.91 7.59 7.69
CA GLU A 84 0.31 7.94 6.99
C GLU A 84 0.60 6.94 5.86
N ILE A 85 0.77 7.46 4.64
CA ILE A 85 1.15 6.66 3.47
C ILE A 85 2.66 6.46 3.49
N LEU A 86 3.14 5.22 3.58
CA LEU A 86 4.56 4.91 3.73
C LEU A 86 5.21 4.43 2.44
N ALA A 87 4.48 3.67 1.63
CA ALA A 87 4.91 3.25 0.30
C ALA A 87 3.69 3.03 -0.61
N THR A 88 3.87 3.13 -1.92
CA THR A 88 2.79 2.90 -2.89
C THR A 88 3.26 2.11 -4.10
N CYS A 89 2.33 1.41 -4.75
CA CYS A 89 2.51 0.86 -6.09
C CYS A 89 1.28 1.19 -6.94
N PRO A 90 1.42 1.66 -8.20
CA PRO A 90 0.28 1.96 -9.06
C PRO A 90 -0.69 0.79 -9.20
N ALA A 91 -1.98 1.05 -9.13
CA ALA A 91 -3.02 0.06 -9.35
C ALA A 91 -4.17 0.69 -10.13
N ARG A 92 -4.93 -0.12 -10.88
CA ARG A 92 -6.05 0.39 -11.66
C ARG A 92 -7.16 -0.65 -11.73
N TRP A 93 -8.39 -0.19 -11.75
CA TRP A 93 -9.54 -1.05 -11.99
C TRP A 93 -9.46 -1.68 -13.37
N ALA A 94 -10.05 -2.86 -13.54
CA ALA A 94 -10.26 -3.38 -14.87
C ALA A 94 -11.37 -2.54 -15.55
N PRO A 95 -11.38 -2.43 -16.90
CA PRO A 95 -12.42 -1.67 -17.61
C PRO A 95 -13.86 -2.10 -17.28
N GLY A 96 -14.03 -3.35 -16.79
CA GLY A 96 -15.32 -3.90 -16.35
C GLY A 96 -15.85 -3.33 -15.04
N ASP A 97 -14.99 -2.90 -14.13
CA ASP A 97 -15.41 -2.59 -12.76
C ASP A 97 -15.98 -1.18 -12.63
N CYS A 98 -15.61 -0.28 -13.54
CA CYS A 98 -16.09 1.10 -13.54
C CYS A 98 -17.51 1.27 -14.11
N TYR A 99 -18.09 0.26 -14.78
CA TYR A 99 -19.36 0.41 -15.53
C TYR A 99 -20.54 0.85 -14.67
N TRP A 100 -20.51 0.60 -13.36
CA TRP A 100 -21.60 0.88 -12.44
C TRP A 100 -21.27 2.00 -11.43
N TYR A 101 -20.15 2.70 -11.64
CA TYR A 101 -19.60 3.68 -10.70
C TYR A 101 -19.34 5.02 -11.37
N ASP A 102 -20.41 5.76 -11.70
CA ASP A 102 -20.35 7.07 -12.37
C ASP A 102 -19.45 8.10 -11.66
N GLN A 103 -19.23 7.94 -10.35
CA GLN A 103 -18.39 8.82 -9.54
C GLN A 103 -16.88 8.63 -9.79
N PHE A 104 -16.47 7.51 -10.39
CA PHE A 104 -15.07 7.16 -10.61
C PHE A 104 -14.74 7.19 -12.11
N PRO A 105 -13.85 8.10 -12.56
CA PRO A 105 -13.41 8.13 -13.95
C PRO A 105 -12.80 6.79 -14.37
N GLN A 106 -13.10 6.33 -15.60
CA GLN A 106 -12.65 5.04 -16.12
C GLN A 106 -11.12 4.94 -16.23
N ASP A 107 -10.44 6.08 -16.42
CA ASP A 107 -8.99 6.20 -16.58
C ASP A 107 -8.27 6.55 -15.27
N ARG A 108 -8.99 6.60 -14.15
CA ARG A 108 -8.41 6.96 -12.85
C ARG A 108 -7.38 5.93 -12.40
N GLU A 109 -6.20 6.43 -12.05
CA GLU A 109 -5.14 5.64 -11.41
C GLU A 109 -5.30 5.63 -9.88
N GLY A 110 -5.33 4.43 -9.31
CA GLY A 110 -5.27 4.20 -7.87
C GLY A 110 -3.88 3.70 -7.46
N ALA A 111 -3.77 3.18 -6.24
CA ALA A 111 -2.54 2.55 -5.77
C ALA A 111 -2.82 1.46 -4.73
N ALA A 112 -1.98 0.42 -4.70
CA ALA A 112 -1.72 -0.32 -3.47
C ALA A 112 -0.99 0.60 -2.49
N VAL A 113 -1.51 0.73 -1.27
CA VAL A 113 -0.97 1.62 -0.24
C VAL A 113 -0.51 0.82 0.97
N LEU A 114 0.80 0.87 1.25
CA LEU A 114 1.38 0.52 2.54
C LEU A 114 1.29 1.73 3.46
N GLY A 115 0.67 1.59 4.61
CA GLY A 115 0.51 2.69 5.55
C GLY A 115 0.12 2.26 6.96
N THR A 116 0.08 3.23 7.86
CA THR A 116 -0.32 3.01 9.25
C THR A 116 -1.17 4.15 9.78
N TYR A 117 -2.01 3.87 10.76
CA TYR A 117 -2.73 4.89 11.53
C TYR A 117 -2.91 4.42 12.98
N THR A 118 -3.28 5.35 13.85
CA THR A 118 -3.61 5.07 15.25
C THR A 118 -5.03 5.51 15.59
N GLN A 119 -5.78 4.64 16.28
CA GLN A 119 -7.11 4.90 16.83
C GLN A 119 -7.42 3.91 17.97
N GLY A 120 -6.99 4.21 19.19
CA GLY A 120 -7.08 3.29 20.33
C GLY A 120 -6.09 2.11 20.29
N GLY A 121 -5.54 1.82 19.10
CA GLY A 121 -4.37 0.97 18.86
C GLY A 121 -3.73 1.36 17.52
N THR A 122 -2.70 0.63 17.11
CA THR A 122 -2.01 0.86 15.83
C THR A 122 -2.49 -0.14 14.78
N VAL A 123 -2.85 0.35 13.60
CA VAL A 123 -3.16 -0.49 12.43
C VAL A 123 -2.08 -0.28 11.38
N VAL A 124 -1.59 -1.38 10.81
CA VAL A 124 -0.70 -1.38 9.64
C VAL A 124 -1.41 -2.14 8.53
N THR A 125 -1.47 -1.54 7.35
CA THR A 125 -2.01 -2.16 6.13
C THR A 125 -0.94 -2.16 5.06
N VAL A 126 -0.83 -3.24 4.30
CA VAL A 126 0.04 -3.32 3.13
C VAL A 126 -0.73 -2.99 1.85
N GLY A 127 -2.04 -3.16 1.83
CA GLY A 127 -2.88 -2.83 0.67
C GLY A 127 -2.66 -3.72 -0.54
N SER A 128 -2.27 -4.99 -0.33
CA SER A 128 -2.10 -6.00 -1.39
C SER A 128 -2.33 -7.41 -0.84
N THR A 129 -2.83 -8.32 -1.68
CA THR A 129 -2.99 -9.74 -1.34
C THR A 129 -1.66 -10.49 -1.29
N ASP A 130 -0.66 -10.05 -2.06
CA ASP A 130 0.51 -10.87 -2.40
C ASP A 130 1.72 -10.64 -1.48
N TRP A 131 1.57 -9.88 -0.39
CA TRP A 131 2.64 -9.64 0.60
C TRP A 131 3.30 -10.94 1.08
N ALA A 132 2.51 -12.00 1.25
CA ALA A 132 2.99 -13.31 1.69
C ALA A 132 3.98 -13.96 0.72
N HIS A 133 4.01 -13.56 -0.55
CA HIS A 133 5.00 -14.04 -1.51
C HIS A 133 6.41 -13.62 -1.12
N GLY A 134 6.60 -12.37 -0.67
CA GLY A 134 7.90 -11.89 -0.19
C GLY A 134 8.35 -12.61 1.09
N LEU A 135 7.42 -12.95 1.98
CA LEU A 135 7.72 -13.78 3.16
C LEU A 135 8.19 -15.19 2.75
N ARG A 136 7.50 -15.81 1.78
CA ARG A 136 7.90 -17.12 1.23
C ARG A 136 9.26 -17.03 0.51
N GLY A 137 9.50 -15.95 -0.22
CA GLY A 137 10.72 -15.69 -0.98
C GLY A 137 11.93 -15.29 -0.12
N ASN A 138 11.71 -15.04 1.18
CA ASN A 138 12.68 -14.42 2.09
C ASN A 138 13.20 -13.07 1.58
N ASP A 139 12.31 -12.23 1.03
CA ASP A 139 12.65 -10.85 0.69
C ASP A 139 13.09 -10.10 1.96
N PRO A 140 14.33 -9.55 2.01
CA PRO A 140 14.86 -8.96 3.23
C PRO A 140 14.03 -7.80 3.78
N ALA A 141 13.50 -6.94 2.90
CA ALA A 141 12.71 -5.79 3.31
C ALA A 141 11.34 -6.23 3.84
N VAL A 142 10.66 -7.13 3.13
CA VAL A 142 9.34 -7.65 3.52
C VAL A 142 9.40 -8.39 4.86
N VAL A 143 10.43 -9.23 5.05
CA VAL A 143 10.67 -9.95 6.31
C VAL A 143 10.95 -8.97 7.45
N GLN A 144 11.82 -7.98 7.23
CA GLN A 144 12.17 -7.00 8.26
C GLN A 144 10.97 -6.11 8.62
N ILE A 145 10.21 -5.62 7.64
CA ILE A 145 9.00 -4.82 7.87
C ILE A 145 7.98 -5.62 8.69
N THR A 146 7.74 -6.88 8.31
CA THR A 146 6.79 -7.76 9.03
C THR A 146 7.25 -8.00 10.46
N ARG A 147 8.56 -8.22 10.68
CA ARG A 147 9.14 -8.34 12.01
C ARG A 147 8.94 -7.07 12.84
N ASN A 148 9.21 -5.89 12.27
CA ASN A 148 9.04 -4.61 12.96
C ASN A 148 7.59 -4.43 13.46
N VAL A 149 6.60 -4.81 12.64
CA VAL A 149 5.19 -4.78 13.04
C VAL A 149 4.95 -5.70 14.24
N LEU A 150 5.36 -6.97 14.14
CA LEU A 150 5.09 -7.96 15.18
C LEU A 150 5.78 -7.60 16.50
N GLU A 151 7.04 -7.19 16.46
CA GLU A 151 7.82 -6.82 17.64
C GLU A 151 7.22 -5.59 18.34
N ARG A 152 6.84 -4.56 17.56
CA ARG A 152 6.26 -3.34 18.12
C ARG A 152 4.88 -3.60 18.73
N LEU A 153 3.98 -4.23 17.97
CA LEU A 153 2.60 -4.43 18.41
C LEU A 153 2.47 -5.47 19.52
N ALA A 154 3.41 -6.41 19.64
CA ALA A 154 3.45 -7.35 20.77
C ALA A 154 3.90 -6.69 22.08
N ALA A 155 4.68 -5.59 22.00
CA ALA A 155 5.17 -4.86 23.15
C ALA A 155 4.19 -3.79 23.68
N GLU A 156 3.17 -3.42 22.90
CA GLU A 156 2.15 -2.40 23.25
C GLU A 156 1.02 -2.95 24.17
N GLN A 157 1.33 -3.91 25.06
CA GLN A 157 0.38 -4.50 26.02
C GLN A 157 0.18 -3.66 27.28
#